data_AF-X1TJ01-F1
#
_entry.id   AF-X1TJ01-F1
#
_cell.length_a   1.000
_cell.length_b   1.000
_cell.length_c   1.000
_cell.angle_alpha   90.00
_cell.angle_beta   90.00
_cell.angle_gamma   90.00
#
_symmetry.space_group_name_H-M   'P 1'
#
loop_
_entity.id
_entity.type
_entity.pdbx_description
1 polymer ?
#
loop_
_entity_poly.entity_id
_entity_poly.type
_entity_poly.pdbx_seq_one_letter_code
_entity_poly.pdbx_strand_id
1 'polypeptide(L)'
;DEVMCVRCGLCYNVCPQSFSFKDEINYLKSRKHDLRYSKYLGYYKNIYSARTQIQKFWDYIQDGGIVSTLIYYMLKNQLVDAVITIKHSKNFWKPEIEIVQDFKKIKQVGGTIYSNAPLLSVLNETKKFKNIAIIALPCKINALQKGSLFPVSLPIFDNIKYKIGLFCWESLSYESMIQFIEKNFDVQIDEIIKMNIKKGKFIIDLESGDVLAIPLKEWYKYAYNFCNYCDD
;
A
#
# COMPACT_ATOMS: atom_id res chain seq x y z
N ASP A 1 8.08 -12.39 16.73
CA ASP A 1 8.00 -12.84 18.13
C ASP A 1 7.49 -14.27 18.24
N GLU A 2 8.42 -15.22 18.35
CA GLU A 2 8.10 -16.62 18.69
C GLU A 2 7.33 -16.73 20.02
N VAL A 3 7.55 -15.77 20.93
CA VAL A 3 6.91 -15.68 22.25
C VAL A 3 5.40 -15.39 22.16
N MET A 4 4.93 -14.76 21.08
CA MET A 4 3.52 -14.38 20.87
C MET A 4 2.75 -15.36 19.98
N CYS A 5 3.42 -16.39 19.45
CA CYS A 5 2.83 -17.29 18.45
C CYS A 5 2.00 -18.40 19.11
N VAL A 6 0.68 -18.36 18.93
CA VAL A 6 -0.24 -19.44 19.36
C VAL A 6 -0.33 -20.62 18.37
N ARG A 7 0.57 -20.68 17.39
CA ARG A 7 0.64 -21.74 16.37
C ARG A 7 -0.69 -22.01 15.63
N CYS A 8 -1.51 -20.98 15.44
CA CYS A 8 -2.82 -21.11 14.76
C CYS A 8 -2.74 -21.29 13.23
N GLY A 9 -1.54 -21.22 12.63
CA GLY A 9 -1.36 -21.34 11.18
C GLY A 9 -1.81 -20.13 10.35
N LEU A 10 -2.38 -19.08 10.97
CA LEU A 10 -2.86 -17.88 10.28
C LEU A 10 -1.77 -17.27 9.39
N CYS A 11 -0.56 -17.07 9.94
CA CYS A 11 0.55 -16.45 9.21
C CYS A 11 0.94 -17.23 7.96
N TYR A 12 0.90 -18.56 8.00
CA TYR A 12 1.18 -19.41 6.83
C TYR A 12 0.03 -19.33 5.81
N ASN A 13 -1.22 -19.44 6.26
CA ASN A 13 -2.39 -19.45 5.37
C ASN A 13 -2.59 -18.14 4.63
N VAL A 14 -2.33 -16.99 5.27
CA VAL A 14 -2.50 -15.68 4.64
C VAL A 14 -1.23 -15.17 3.95
N CYS A 15 -0.07 -15.80 4.17
CA CYS A 15 1.15 -15.37 3.49
C CYS A 15 0.96 -15.48 1.96
N PRO A 16 1.16 -14.40 1.19
CA PRO A 16 1.09 -14.45 -0.26
C PRO A 16 2.14 -15.40 -0.86
N GLN A 17 3.26 -15.58 -0.15
CA GLN A 17 4.42 -16.34 -0.59
C GLN A 17 4.42 -17.80 -0.08
N SER A 18 3.41 -18.24 0.68
CA SER A 18 3.38 -19.62 1.20
C SER A 18 2.94 -20.65 0.16
N PHE A 19 1.92 -20.32 -0.63
CA PHE A 19 1.39 -21.12 -1.72
C PHE A 19 0.57 -20.23 -2.66
N SER A 20 0.57 -20.56 -3.95
CA SER A 20 -0.24 -19.86 -4.95
C SER A 20 -1.72 -20.14 -4.72
N PHE A 21 -2.55 -19.12 -4.93
CA PHE A 21 -4.01 -19.20 -4.92
C PHE A 21 -4.61 -18.53 -6.18
N LYS A 22 -3.75 -18.29 -7.18
CA LYS A 22 -4.08 -17.50 -8.37
C LYS A 22 -5.06 -18.24 -9.27
N ASP A 23 -4.93 -19.55 -9.39
CA ASP A 23 -5.81 -20.36 -10.24
C ASP A 23 -7.24 -20.38 -9.69
N GLU A 24 -7.38 -20.51 -8.36
CA GLU A 24 -8.66 -20.43 -7.66
C GLU A 24 -9.32 -19.06 -7.87
N ILE A 25 -8.56 -17.98 -7.73
CA ILE A 25 -9.07 -16.64 -7.97
C ILE A 25 -9.42 -16.38 -9.42
N ASN A 26 -8.59 -16.83 -10.35
CA ASN A 26 -8.84 -16.69 -11.77
C ASN A 26 -10.07 -17.50 -12.19
N TYR A 27 -10.27 -18.69 -11.62
CA TYR A 27 -11.45 -19.50 -11.83
C TYR A 27 -12.72 -18.82 -11.30
N LEU A 28 -12.68 -18.23 -10.11
CA LEU A 28 -13.82 -17.50 -9.55
C LEU A 28 -14.14 -16.24 -10.37
N LYS A 29 -13.11 -15.53 -10.86
CA LYS A 29 -13.27 -14.31 -11.66
C LYS A 29 -13.72 -14.60 -13.10
N SER A 30 -13.29 -15.71 -13.71
CA SER A 30 -13.66 -16.09 -15.08
C SER A 30 -15.16 -16.35 -15.25
N ARG A 31 -15.85 -16.72 -14.17
CA ARG A 31 -17.32 -16.91 -14.13
C ARG A 31 -18.11 -15.61 -14.13
N LYS A 32 -17.46 -14.45 -13.99
CA LYS A 32 -18.13 -13.14 -14.00
C LYS A 32 -18.10 -12.54 -15.40
N HIS A 33 -19.24 -12.56 -16.08
CA HIS A 33 -19.36 -12.13 -17.48
C HIS A 33 -19.09 -10.64 -17.73
N ASP A 34 -19.10 -9.80 -16.70
CA ASP A 34 -18.82 -8.37 -16.81
C ASP A 34 -17.33 -8.03 -16.64
N LEU A 35 -16.46 -9.03 -16.46
CA LEU A 35 -15.01 -8.86 -16.36
C LEU A 35 -14.32 -9.16 -17.69
N ARG A 36 -13.31 -8.35 -17.98
CA ARG A 36 -12.32 -8.53 -19.05
C ARG A 36 -11.04 -9.08 -18.44
N TYR A 37 -10.22 -9.75 -19.25
CA TYR A 37 -8.94 -10.29 -18.82
C TYR A 37 -7.78 -9.68 -19.61
N SER A 38 -6.70 -9.35 -18.92
CA SER A 38 -5.40 -9.01 -19.50
C SER A 38 -4.33 -9.88 -18.86
N LYS A 39 -3.39 -10.38 -19.67
CA LYS A 39 -2.24 -11.15 -19.19
C LYS A 39 -1.43 -10.39 -18.12
N TYR A 40 -1.34 -9.07 -18.22
CA TYR A 40 -0.49 -8.23 -17.35
C TYR A 40 -1.25 -7.56 -16.20
N LEU A 41 -2.56 -7.36 -16.33
CA LEU A 41 -3.37 -6.65 -15.33
C LEU A 41 -4.39 -7.57 -14.62
N GLY A 42 -4.44 -8.83 -15.02
CA GLY A 42 -5.45 -9.78 -14.57
C GLY A 42 -6.86 -9.39 -15.02
N TYR A 43 -7.84 -9.76 -14.20
CA TYR A 43 -9.25 -9.47 -14.45
C TYR A 43 -9.64 -8.07 -13.98
N TYR A 44 -10.32 -7.32 -14.84
CA TYR A 44 -10.80 -5.96 -14.57
C TYR A 44 -12.13 -5.69 -15.28
N LYS A 45 -12.90 -4.71 -14.78
CA LYS A 45 -14.15 -4.29 -15.44
C LYS A 45 -13.88 -3.17 -16.45
N ASN A 46 -13.23 -2.10 -16.00
CA ASN A 46 -12.86 -0.95 -16.81
C ASN A 46 -11.49 -0.40 -16.38
N ILE A 47 -10.80 0.31 -17.27
CA ILE A 47 -9.55 1.02 -17.00
C ILE A 47 -9.73 2.47 -17.44
N TYR A 48 -9.35 3.40 -16.56
CA TYR A 48 -9.45 4.83 -16.80
C TYR A 48 -8.15 5.51 -16.36
N SER A 49 -7.83 6.64 -16.99
CA SER A 49 -6.86 7.62 -16.48
C SER A 49 -7.64 8.75 -15.80
N ALA A 50 -7.25 9.11 -14.58
CA ALA A 50 -7.99 10.08 -13.79
C ALA A 50 -7.08 10.91 -12.88
N ARG A 51 -7.53 12.12 -12.55
CA ARG A 51 -6.93 13.01 -11.55
C ARG A 51 -8.02 13.64 -10.70
N THR A 52 -7.70 13.91 -9.43
CA THR A 52 -8.60 14.59 -8.50
C THR A 52 -8.88 16.02 -8.94
N GLN A 53 -10.16 16.40 -8.86
CA GLN A 53 -10.62 17.78 -9.03
C GLN A 53 -10.52 18.58 -7.73
N ILE A 54 -10.18 17.94 -6.61
CA ILE A 54 -10.07 18.60 -5.30
C ILE A 54 -8.69 19.26 -5.21
N GLN A 55 -8.61 20.53 -5.62
CA GLN A 55 -7.35 21.28 -5.74
C GLN A 55 -6.52 21.29 -4.44
N LYS A 56 -7.16 21.42 -3.27
CA LYS A 56 -6.49 21.37 -1.97
C LYS A 56 -5.72 20.07 -1.67
N PHE A 57 -5.85 19.03 -2.50
CA PHE A 57 -5.10 17.78 -2.36
C PHE A 57 -3.79 17.82 -3.13
N TRP A 58 -3.62 18.74 -4.08
CA TRP A 58 -2.51 18.72 -5.02
C TRP A 58 -1.13 18.87 -4.36
N ASP A 59 -1.08 19.54 -3.21
CA ASP A 59 0.16 19.83 -2.50
C ASP A 59 0.77 18.60 -1.79
N TYR A 60 0.02 17.51 -1.63
CA TYR A 60 0.47 16.34 -0.86
C TYR A 60 0.18 14.99 -1.52
N ILE A 61 -0.34 14.97 -2.74
CA ILE A 61 -0.59 13.73 -3.48
C ILE A 61 0.64 13.28 -4.26
N GLN A 62 0.80 11.97 -4.39
CA GLN A 62 1.91 11.39 -5.17
C GLN A 62 1.73 11.63 -6.68
N ASP A 63 0.58 11.21 -7.22
CA ASP A 63 0.25 11.29 -8.64
C ASP A 63 -1.12 11.98 -8.86
N GLY A 64 -2.13 11.26 -9.34
CA GLY A 64 -3.45 11.83 -9.63
C GLY A 64 -4.32 12.09 -8.40
N GLY A 65 -3.92 11.69 -7.19
CA GLY A 65 -4.70 11.90 -5.96
C GLY A 65 -6.00 11.08 -5.89
N ILE A 66 -6.10 10.01 -6.66
CA ILE A 66 -7.29 9.14 -6.72
C ILE A 66 -7.56 8.48 -5.38
N VAL A 67 -6.53 7.88 -4.77
CA VAL A 67 -6.67 7.18 -3.49
C VAL A 67 -7.13 8.16 -2.39
N SER A 68 -6.48 9.32 -2.25
CA SER A 68 -6.90 10.37 -1.30
C SER A 68 -8.34 10.84 -1.55
N THR A 69 -8.77 10.91 -2.81
CA THR A 69 -10.16 11.25 -3.17
C THR A 69 -11.14 10.15 -2.79
N LEU A 70 -10.77 8.88 -2.96
CA LEU A 70 -11.58 7.75 -2.51
C LEU A 70 -11.71 7.73 -0.98
N ILE A 71 -10.63 7.97 -0.23
CA ILE A 71 -10.67 8.12 1.24
C ILE A 71 -11.66 9.21 1.62
N TYR A 72 -11.51 10.40 1.03
CA TYR A 72 -12.39 11.55 1.26
C TYR A 72 -13.85 11.20 1.02
N TYR A 73 -14.13 10.62 -0.14
CA TYR A 73 -15.47 10.28 -0.55
C TYR A 73 -16.11 9.22 0.38
N MET A 74 -15.37 8.15 0.70
CA MET A 74 -15.87 7.08 1.55
C MET A 74 -16.18 7.56 2.97
N LEU A 75 -15.28 8.34 3.59
CA LEU A 75 -15.49 8.85 4.95
C LEU A 75 -16.56 9.95 5.00
N LYS A 76 -16.54 10.91 4.06
CA LYS A 76 -17.51 12.01 4.03
C LYS A 76 -18.95 11.52 3.83
N ASN A 77 -19.14 10.49 3.00
CA ASN A 77 -20.46 9.90 2.74
C ASN A 77 -20.77 8.72 3.66
N GLN A 78 -19.97 8.50 4.72
CA GLN A 78 -20.17 7.43 5.71
C GLN A 78 -20.32 6.03 5.07
N LEU A 79 -19.61 5.77 3.97
CA LEU A 79 -19.58 4.46 3.33
C LEU A 79 -18.76 3.44 4.14
N VAL A 80 -17.81 3.96 4.92
CA VAL A 80 -16.95 3.25 5.87
C VAL A 80 -16.78 4.11 7.12
N ASP A 81 -16.52 3.45 8.25
CA ASP A 81 -16.25 4.09 9.54
C ASP A 81 -14.77 4.48 9.67
N ALA A 82 -13.89 3.70 9.02
CA ALA A 82 -12.45 3.92 9.04
C ALA A 82 -11.77 3.46 7.75
N VAL A 83 -10.63 4.09 7.43
CA VAL A 83 -9.71 3.67 6.39
C VAL A 83 -8.35 3.36 6.97
N ILE A 84 -7.83 2.17 6.68
CA ILE A 84 -6.54 1.68 7.18
C ILE A 84 -5.52 1.89 6.08
N THR A 85 -4.49 2.66 6.37
CA THR A 85 -3.40 2.98 5.44
C THR A 85 -2.15 3.34 6.23
N ILE A 86 -1.14 3.89 5.57
CA ILE A 86 0.07 4.41 6.21
C ILE A 86 0.13 5.93 6.13
N LYS A 87 0.84 6.53 7.09
CA LYS A 87 1.25 7.94 7.08
C LYS A 87 2.75 8.05 7.34
N HIS A 88 3.29 9.24 7.14
CA HIS A 88 4.61 9.58 7.64
C HIS A 88 4.53 9.68 9.17
N SER A 89 5.42 8.97 9.86
CA SER A 89 5.60 9.11 11.30
C SER A 89 6.30 10.43 11.65
N LYS A 90 6.52 10.69 12.95
CA LYS A 90 7.40 11.78 13.39
C LYS A 90 8.84 11.65 12.91
N ASN A 91 9.30 10.41 12.70
CA ASN A 91 10.57 10.16 12.02
C ASN A 91 10.31 10.26 10.52
N PHE A 92 10.97 11.21 9.86
CA PHE A 92 10.83 11.50 8.44
C PHE A 92 10.88 10.23 7.60
N TRP A 93 9.92 10.09 6.68
CA TRP A 93 9.81 8.95 5.75
C TRP A 93 9.67 7.56 6.38
N LYS A 94 9.56 7.45 7.71
CA LYS A 94 9.22 6.19 8.38
C LYS A 94 7.70 5.96 8.32
N PRO A 95 7.24 4.80 7.84
CA PRO A 95 5.83 4.53 7.70
C PRO A 95 5.23 4.17 9.06
N GLU A 96 4.09 4.77 9.37
CA GLU A 96 3.28 4.45 10.54
C GLU A 96 1.89 4.05 10.08
N ILE A 97 1.31 3.03 10.69
CA ILE A 97 -0.06 2.60 10.39
C ILE A 97 -1.04 3.65 10.91
N GLU A 98 -1.99 4.05 10.08
CA GLU A 98 -3.02 5.02 10.43
C GLU A 98 -4.43 4.44 10.19
N ILE A 99 -5.31 4.67 11.16
CA ILE A 99 -6.75 4.34 11.09
C ILE A 99 -7.52 5.65 10.95
N VAL A 100 -7.68 6.10 9.70
CA VAL A 100 -8.31 7.38 9.37
C VAL A 100 -9.83 7.29 9.56
N GLN A 101 -10.36 8.01 10.53
CA GLN A 101 -11.81 8.13 10.80
C GLN A 101 -12.37 9.50 10.39
N ASP A 102 -11.51 10.52 10.24
CA ASP A 102 -11.92 11.87 9.89
C ASP A 102 -11.34 12.26 8.52
N PHE A 103 -12.22 12.57 7.56
CA PHE A 103 -11.84 13.00 6.22
C PHE A 103 -11.04 14.32 6.21
N LYS A 104 -11.02 15.09 7.31
CA LYS A 104 -10.18 16.28 7.43
C LYS A 104 -8.69 15.94 7.58
N LYS A 105 -8.35 14.71 7.99
CA LYS A 105 -6.96 14.25 8.22
C LYS A 105 -6.28 13.67 6.97
N ILE A 106 -6.90 13.74 5.80
CA ILE A 106 -6.40 13.09 4.57
C ILE A 106 -5.01 13.58 4.14
N LYS A 107 -4.65 14.83 4.47
CA LYS A 107 -3.31 15.36 4.22
C LYS A 107 -2.21 14.51 4.87
N GLN A 108 -2.50 13.85 5.98
CA GLN A 108 -1.51 13.05 6.72
C GLN A 108 -1.15 11.74 6.03
N VAL A 109 -2.03 11.23 5.15
CA VAL A 109 -1.88 9.95 4.45
C VAL A 109 -1.64 10.13 2.95
N GLY A 110 -1.26 11.34 2.55
CA GLY A 110 -0.81 11.65 1.20
C GLY A 110 0.65 11.24 0.98
N GLY A 111 1.02 11.07 -0.29
CA GLY A 111 2.38 10.74 -0.70
C GLY A 111 2.70 9.24 -0.63
N THR A 112 3.73 8.84 -1.37
CA THR A 112 4.24 7.48 -1.32
C THR A 112 5.37 7.40 -0.30
N ILE A 113 5.33 6.40 0.58
CA ILE A 113 6.47 6.01 1.41
C ILE A 113 7.02 4.72 0.83
N TYR A 114 8.28 4.72 0.39
CA TYR A 114 8.88 3.56 -0.29
C TYR A 114 9.42 2.47 0.66
N SER A 115 9.18 2.62 1.96
CA SER A 115 9.49 1.61 2.96
C SER A 115 8.23 0.90 3.46
N ASN A 116 8.38 -0.37 3.84
CA ASN A 116 7.27 -1.24 4.17
C ASN A 116 6.80 -1.08 5.64
N ALA A 117 5.50 -1.29 5.88
CA ALA A 117 4.92 -1.40 7.22
C ALA A 117 4.04 -2.66 7.33
N PRO A 118 3.94 -3.29 8.51
CA PRO A 118 3.11 -4.46 8.74
C PRO A 118 1.61 -4.08 8.85
N LEU A 119 1.04 -3.44 7.83
CA LEU A 119 -0.29 -2.82 7.84
C LEU A 119 -1.41 -3.70 8.41
N LEU A 120 -1.35 -5.02 8.18
CA LEU A 120 -2.38 -5.95 8.62
C LEU A 120 -2.31 -6.31 10.12
N SER A 121 -1.29 -5.85 10.86
CA SER A 121 -1.16 -6.09 12.29
C SER A 121 -2.31 -5.47 13.10
N VAL A 122 -2.89 -4.37 12.60
CA VAL A 122 -3.97 -3.64 13.30
C VAL A 122 -5.36 -4.22 13.05
N LEU A 123 -5.51 -5.27 12.23
CA LEU A 123 -6.84 -5.79 11.87
C LEU A 123 -7.69 -6.16 13.09
N ASN A 124 -7.09 -6.68 14.16
CA ASN A 124 -7.82 -6.99 15.38
C ASN A 124 -8.42 -5.75 16.05
N GLU A 125 -7.72 -4.61 16.02
CA GLU A 125 -8.19 -3.33 16.57
C GLU A 125 -9.33 -2.72 15.76
N THR A 126 -9.45 -3.12 14.48
CA THR A 126 -10.49 -2.61 13.59
C THR A 126 -11.85 -3.26 13.80
N LYS A 127 -11.96 -4.33 14.61
CA LYS A 127 -13.22 -5.04 14.87
C LYS A 127 -14.33 -4.18 15.48
N LYS A 128 -13.97 -3.07 16.12
CA LYS A 128 -14.92 -2.08 16.65
C LYS A 128 -15.66 -1.30 15.55
N PHE A 129 -15.17 -1.33 14.31
CA PHE A 129 -15.80 -0.70 13.16
C PHE A 129 -16.69 -1.69 12.41
N LYS A 130 -17.82 -1.21 11.89
CA LYS A 130 -18.77 -1.99 11.10
C LYS A 130 -18.30 -2.16 9.66
N ASN A 131 -17.77 -1.11 9.06
CA ASN A 131 -17.26 -1.13 7.69
C ASN A 131 -15.92 -0.40 7.62
N ILE A 132 -14.87 -1.08 7.14
CA ILE A 132 -13.57 -0.47 6.88
C ILE A 132 -13.17 -0.54 5.41
N ALA A 133 -12.32 0.39 5.00
CA ALA A 133 -11.54 0.25 3.77
C ALA A 133 -10.06 0.03 4.13
N ILE A 134 -9.35 -0.75 3.31
CA ILE A 134 -7.90 -0.95 3.45
C ILE A 134 -7.22 -0.52 2.16
N ILE A 135 -6.21 0.35 2.28
CA ILE A 135 -5.34 0.76 1.19
C ILE A 135 -3.97 0.13 1.40
N ALA A 136 -3.53 -0.72 0.48
CA ALA A 136 -2.31 -1.46 0.67
C ALA A 136 -1.58 -1.83 -0.62
N LEU A 137 -0.33 -2.24 -0.48
CA LEU A 137 0.46 -2.84 -1.55
C LEU A 137 -0.09 -4.22 -1.95
N PRO A 138 0.19 -4.72 -3.16
CA PRO A 138 -0.41 -5.95 -3.70
C PRO A 138 -0.26 -7.16 -2.79
N CYS A 139 0.93 -7.37 -2.21
CA CYS A 139 1.16 -8.47 -1.28
C CYS A 139 0.22 -8.45 -0.06
N LYS A 140 -0.19 -7.28 0.45
CA LYS A 140 -1.16 -7.19 1.56
C LYS A 140 -2.59 -7.42 1.08
N ILE A 141 -2.93 -6.94 -0.12
CA ILE A 141 -4.23 -7.23 -0.75
C ILE A 141 -4.38 -8.74 -0.99
N ASN A 142 -3.34 -9.41 -1.46
CA ASN A 142 -3.30 -10.86 -1.65
C ASN A 142 -3.42 -11.60 -0.32
N ALA A 143 -2.77 -11.13 0.75
CA ALA A 143 -2.95 -11.72 2.08
C ALA A 143 -4.40 -11.62 2.57
N LEU A 144 -5.04 -10.47 2.38
CA LEU A 144 -6.47 -10.28 2.67
C LEU A 144 -7.37 -11.14 1.79
N GLN A 145 -6.95 -11.45 0.56
CA GLN A 145 -7.73 -12.30 -0.35
C GLN A 145 -7.60 -13.78 0.03
N LYS A 146 -6.38 -14.24 0.35
CA LYS A 146 -6.14 -15.57 0.92
C LYS A 146 -6.90 -15.77 2.22
N GLY A 147 -6.87 -14.79 3.12
CA GLY A 147 -7.62 -14.85 4.38
C GLY A 147 -9.13 -14.98 4.20
N SER A 148 -9.70 -14.42 3.12
CA SER A 148 -11.11 -14.58 2.78
C SER A 148 -11.43 -15.95 2.14
N LEU A 149 -10.49 -16.55 1.40
CA LEU A 149 -10.68 -17.86 0.76
C LEU A 149 -10.39 -19.05 1.67
N PHE A 150 -9.39 -18.90 2.54
CA PHE A 150 -8.90 -19.91 3.47
C PHE A 150 -9.02 -19.37 4.90
N PRO A 151 -10.24 -19.07 5.39
CA PRO A 151 -10.44 -18.47 6.69
C PRO A 151 -10.04 -19.46 7.77
N VAL A 152 -9.15 -19.04 8.67
CA VAL A 152 -8.80 -19.78 9.88
C VAL A 152 -9.80 -19.50 10.99
N SER A 153 -11.10 -19.69 10.75
CA SER A 153 -12.19 -19.52 11.75
C SER A 153 -12.09 -18.25 12.63
N LEU A 154 -11.49 -17.17 12.10
CA LEU A 154 -11.24 -15.93 12.81
C LEU A 154 -11.99 -14.81 12.09
N PRO A 155 -12.92 -14.08 12.76
CA PRO A 155 -13.74 -13.04 12.14
C PRO A 155 -12.94 -11.73 11.98
N ILE A 156 -11.72 -11.81 11.46
CA ILE A 156 -10.78 -10.68 11.32
C ILE A 156 -11.00 -9.96 9.97
N PHE A 157 -11.69 -10.59 9.03
CA PHE A 157 -11.87 -10.07 7.66
C PHE A 157 -13.29 -9.58 7.35
N ASP A 158 -14.24 -9.79 8.24
CA ASP A 158 -15.68 -9.69 7.94
C ASP A 158 -16.17 -8.25 7.74
N ASN A 159 -15.51 -7.28 8.38
CA ASN A 159 -15.86 -5.86 8.28
C ASN A 159 -15.11 -5.11 7.16
N ILE A 160 -14.30 -5.81 6.36
CA ILE A 160 -13.54 -5.20 5.26
C ILE A 160 -14.46 -5.03 4.04
N LYS A 161 -15.00 -3.82 3.88
CA LYS A 161 -15.92 -3.48 2.79
C LYS A 161 -15.20 -3.17 1.48
N TYR A 162 -14.07 -2.46 1.56
CA TYR A 162 -13.30 -2.06 0.38
C TYR A 162 -11.81 -2.42 0.53
N LYS A 163 -11.23 -2.98 -0.52
CA LYS A 163 -9.79 -3.26 -0.65
C LYS A 163 -9.27 -2.44 -1.83
N ILE A 164 -8.38 -1.48 -1.58
CA ILE A 164 -7.81 -0.57 -2.59
C ILE A 164 -6.33 -0.91 -2.73
N GLY A 165 -5.95 -1.51 -3.86
CA GLY A 165 -4.57 -1.84 -4.16
C GLY A 165 -3.81 -0.67 -4.77
N LEU A 166 -2.57 -0.47 -4.32
CA LEU A 166 -1.59 0.39 -4.98
C LEU A 166 -0.72 -0.44 -5.93
N PHE A 167 -0.21 0.17 -7.00
CA PHE A 167 0.86 -0.45 -7.77
C PHE A 167 2.16 -0.42 -6.98
N CYS A 168 2.90 -1.52 -7.06
CA CYS A 168 4.16 -1.70 -6.37
C CYS A 168 5.07 -2.51 -7.28
N TRP A 169 6.32 -2.07 -7.40
CA TRP A 169 7.35 -2.89 -8.03
C TRP A 169 8.20 -3.53 -6.93
N GLU A 170 8.75 -2.71 -6.04
CA GLU A 170 9.59 -3.14 -4.93
C GLU A 170 9.40 -2.22 -3.72
N SER A 171 9.91 -2.66 -2.57
CA SER A 171 9.91 -1.88 -1.33
C SER A 171 11.19 -2.16 -0.54
N LEU A 172 11.60 -1.18 0.27
CA LEU A 172 12.76 -1.27 1.15
C LEU A 172 12.31 -1.39 2.61
N SER A 173 13.24 -1.78 3.49
CA SER A 173 13.09 -1.44 4.92
C SER A 173 13.28 0.06 5.11
N TYR A 174 12.84 0.60 6.24
CA TYR A 174 13.10 2.00 6.56
C TYR A 174 14.61 2.26 6.63
N GLU A 175 15.35 1.36 7.27
CA GLU A 175 16.79 1.45 7.47
C GLU A 175 17.54 1.40 6.12
N SER A 176 17.15 0.51 5.21
CA SER A 176 17.75 0.42 3.88
C SER A 176 17.42 1.64 3.02
N MET A 177 16.24 2.24 3.17
CA MET A 177 15.86 3.48 2.49
C MET A 177 16.70 4.66 2.96
N ILE A 178 16.92 4.79 4.27
CA ILE A 178 17.82 5.81 4.85
C ILE A 178 19.25 5.60 4.34
N GLN A 179 19.79 4.38 4.46
CA GLN A 179 21.14 4.07 3.97
C GLN A 179 21.31 4.34 2.48
N PHE A 180 20.28 4.06 1.69
CA PHE A 180 20.28 4.35 0.26
C PHE A 180 20.37 5.85 -0.01
N ILE A 181 19.61 6.67 0.73
CA ILE A 181 19.65 8.13 0.58
C ILE A 181 21.01 8.68 0.98
N GLU A 182 21.48 8.36 2.19
CA GLU A 182 22.76 8.84 2.74
C GLU A 182 23.96 8.50 1.85
N LYS A 183 23.93 7.35 1.15
CA LYS A 183 25.05 6.91 0.29
C LYS A 183 25.02 7.51 -1.11
N ASN A 184 23.85 7.91 -1.62
CA ASN A 184 23.70 8.32 -3.02
C ASN A 184 23.38 9.80 -3.17
N PHE A 185 22.97 10.48 -2.10
CA PHE A 185 22.61 11.88 -2.08
C PHE A 185 23.25 12.56 -0.88
N ASP A 186 23.87 13.71 -1.11
CA ASP A 186 24.42 14.56 -0.05
C ASP A 186 23.33 15.51 0.46
N VAL A 187 22.27 14.94 1.06
CA VAL A 187 21.08 15.66 1.55
C VAL A 187 20.61 15.07 2.87
N GLN A 188 19.95 15.88 3.69
CA GLN A 188 19.29 15.38 4.89
C GLN A 188 17.89 14.84 4.55
N ILE A 189 17.43 13.83 5.30
CA ILE A 189 16.18 13.13 5.03
C ILE A 189 14.93 14.02 5.21
N ASP A 190 15.03 15.04 6.06
CA ASP A 190 13.99 16.01 6.37
C ASP A 190 13.85 17.10 5.31
N GLU A 191 14.89 17.33 4.50
CA GLU A 191 14.85 18.26 3.36
C GLU A 191 14.07 17.68 2.16
N ILE A 192 13.80 16.36 2.15
CA ILE A 192 13.10 15.70 1.04
C ILE A 192 11.58 15.85 1.22
N ILE A 193 10.94 16.56 0.30
CA ILE A 193 9.47 16.74 0.28
C ILE A 193 8.75 15.67 -0.53
N LYS A 194 9.44 15.04 -1.49
CA LYS A 194 8.86 14.01 -2.34
C LYS A 194 9.90 13.05 -2.88
N MET A 195 9.53 11.77 -2.93
CA MET A 195 10.29 10.73 -3.61
C MET A 195 9.49 10.19 -4.78
N ASN A 196 10.15 9.82 -5.88
CA ASN A 196 9.51 9.25 -7.05
C ASN A 196 10.38 8.23 -7.78
N ILE A 197 9.74 7.27 -8.45
CA ILE A 197 10.41 6.33 -9.36
C ILE A 197 9.77 6.50 -10.74
N LYS A 198 10.47 7.14 -11.68
CA LYS A 198 9.97 7.42 -13.02
C LYS A 198 11.08 7.28 -14.06
N LYS A 199 10.73 6.75 -15.24
CA LYS A 199 11.62 6.64 -16.40
C LYS A 199 13.00 6.03 -16.06
N GLY A 200 13.02 4.99 -15.23
CA GLY A 200 14.24 4.28 -14.84
C GLY A 200 15.14 5.04 -13.86
N LYS A 201 14.62 6.05 -13.16
CA LYS A 201 15.35 6.82 -12.14
C LYS A 201 14.58 6.86 -10.83
N PHE A 202 15.32 6.86 -9.73
CA PHE A 202 14.84 7.32 -8.42
C PHE A 202 15.10 8.82 -8.33
N ILE A 203 14.08 9.58 -7.93
CA ILE A 203 14.05 11.04 -7.96
C ILE A 203 13.63 11.54 -6.58
N ILE A 204 14.32 12.55 -6.07
CA ILE A 204 13.94 13.28 -4.86
C ILE A 204 13.76 14.76 -5.19
N ASP A 205 12.64 15.32 -4.73
CA ASP A 205 12.36 16.74 -4.76
C ASP A 205 12.66 17.30 -3.36
N LEU A 206 13.43 18.39 -3.28
CA LEU A 206 13.86 19.00 -2.02
C LEU A 206 13.06 20.27 -1.69
N GLU A 207 13.08 20.68 -0.43
CA GLU A 207 12.51 21.97 0.02
C GLU A 207 13.15 23.18 -0.67
N SER A 208 14.42 23.08 -1.06
CA SER A 208 15.12 24.13 -1.82
C SER A 208 14.54 24.37 -3.22
N GLY A 209 13.75 23.41 -3.73
CA GLY A 209 13.29 23.36 -5.12
C GLY A 209 14.20 22.55 -6.04
N ASP A 210 15.34 22.07 -5.54
CA ASP A 210 16.23 21.19 -6.32
C ASP A 210 15.60 19.80 -6.52
N VAL A 211 15.92 19.21 -7.66
CA VAL A 211 15.50 17.85 -8.02
C VAL A 211 16.73 17.02 -8.30
N LEU A 212 16.98 16.03 -7.45
CA LEU A 212 18.09 15.10 -7.61
C LEU A 212 17.57 13.77 -8.13
N ALA A 213 18.36 13.11 -8.98
CA ALA A 213 17.96 11.84 -9.56
C ALA A 213 19.14 10.92 -9.80
N ILE A 214 18.95 9.63 -9.52
CA ILE A 214 19.94 8.58 -9.78
C ILE A 214 19.31 7.43 -10.58
N PRO A 215 20.12 6.64 -11.31
CA PRO A 215 19.62 5.44 -11.98
C PRO A 215 18.97 4.46 -11.00
N LEU A 216 17.82 3.90 -11.39
CA LEU A 216 17.09 2.92 -10.57
C LEU A 216 17.89 1.65 -10.29
N LYS A 217 18.96 1.37 -11.04
CA LYS A 217 19.85 0.24 -10.76
C LYS A 217 20.48 0.29 -9.36
N GLU A 218 20.71 1.49 -8.83
CA GLU A 218 21.26 1.66 -7.48
C GLU A 218 20.25 1.30 -6.38
N TRP A 219 18.95 1.48 -6.65
CA TRP A 219 17.85 1.13 -5.76
C TRP A 219 17.77 -0.37 -5.47
N TYR A 220 17.96 -1.20 -6.52
CA TYR A 220 17.79 -2.65 -6.45
C TYR A 220 18.68 -3.33 -5.41
N LYS A 221 19.84 -2.72 -5.07
CA LYS A 221 20.77 -3.25 -4.07
C LYS A 221 20.21 -3.21 -2.64
N TYR A 222 19.20 -2.38 -2.40
CA TYR A 222 18.63 -2.11 -1.08
C TYR A 222 17.23 -2.72 -0.91
N ALA A 223 16.58 -3.12 -2.00
CA ALA A 223 15.24 -3.67 -2.00
C ALA A 223 15.17 -5.01 -1.25
N TYR A 224 13.99 -5.32 -0.70
CA TYR A 224 13.78 -6.61 -0.07
C TYR A 224 13.90 -7.77 -1.07
N ASN A 225 14.67 -8.79 -0.71
CA ASN A 225 14.81 -10.00 -1.53
C ASN A 225 13.47 -10.68 -1.83
N PHE A 226 12.47 -10.60 -0.94
CA PHE A 226 11.16 -11.21 -1.19
C PHE A 226 10.40 -10.54 -2.35
N CYS A 227 10.71 -9.28 -2.69
CA CYS A 227 10.09 -8.61 -3.83
C CYS A 227 10.46 -9.29 -5.16
N ASN A 228 11.62 -9.94 -5.24
CA ASN A 228 12.03 -10.70 -6.44
C ASN A 228 11.14 -11.93 -6.71
N TYR A 229 10.37 -12.37 -5.72
CA TYR A 229 9.40 -13.46 -5.83
C TYR A 229 7.95 -12.94 -5.85
N CYS A 230 7.76 -11.61 -5.90
CA CYS A 230 6.43 -11.03 -6.10
C CYS A 230 6.02 -11.27 -7.55
N ASP A 231 4.82 -11.81 -7.73
CA ASP A 231 4.26 -12.15 -9.02
C ASP A 231 3.00 -11.33 -9.35
N ASP A 232 2.79 -10.24 -8.61
CA ASP A 232 1.75 -9.22 -8.75
C ASP A 232 2.39 -7.83 -8.88
#